data_AF-A0A2W6TJL1-F1
#
_entry.id   AF-A0A2W6TJL1-F1
#
_cell.length_a   1.000
_cell.length_b   1.000
_cell.length_c   1.000
_cell.angle_alpha   90.00
_cell.angle_beta   90.00
_cell.angle_gamma   90.00
#
_symmetry.space_group_name_H-M   'P 1'
#
loop_
_entity.id
_entity.type
_entity.pdbx_description
1 polymer ?
#
loop_
_entity_poly.entity_id
_entity_poly.type
_entity_poly.pdbx_seq_one_letter_code
_entity_poly.pdbx_strand_id
1 'polypeptide(L)'
;MKTNLVLFLSCLICVSCSNYRIDNNENKYLLNDQSNSKYYLIDIIRKAQNDNKLGKDPMIIINGDPVYYHYKKNIEPIKIEKSQIKKIELLKNTDCVQTFGSACKYGLIRITTY
;
A
#
# COMPACT_ATOMS: atom_id res chain seq x y z
N MET A 1 10.74 16.09 60.06
CA MET A 1 11.73 15.84 58.99
C MET A 1 11.12 14.92 57.96
N LYS A 2 11.28 15.27 56.68
CA LYS A 2 10.49 14.81 55.53
C LYS A 2 10.84 13.37 55.13
N THR A 3 9.85 12.50 55.01
CA THR A 3 9.97 11.22 54.30
C THR A 3 9.80 11.49 52.79
N ASN A 4 10.86 11.27 52.02
CA ASN A 4 10.82 11.40 50.57
C ASN A 4 10.12 10.16 49.98
N LEU A 5 8.89 10.35 49.51
CA LEU A 5 8.13 9.40 48.72
C LEU A 5 8.67 9.42 47.28
N VAL A 6 9.55 8.48 46.94
CA VAL A 6 10.05 8.30 45.57
C VAL A 6 9.04 7.46 44.80
N LEU A 7 8.14 8.12 44.08
CA LEU A 7 7.22 7.50 43.14
C LEU A 7 7.96 7.30 41.80
N PHE A 8 8.61 6.15 41.63
CA PHE A 8 9.06 5.69 40.32
C PHE A 8 7.82 5.29 39.51
N LEU A 9 7.22 6.27 38.81
CA LEU A 9 6.23 6.04 37.80
C LEU A 9 6.95 5.54 36.54
N SER A 10 7.35 4.26 36.55
CA SER A 10 7.84 3.59 35.34
C SER A 10 6.64 3.40 34.40
N CYS A 11 6.46 4.40 33.53
CA CYS A 11 5.61 4.27 32.35
C CYS A 11 6.26 3.21 31.44
N LEU A 12 5.95 1.94 31.68
CA LEU A 12 6.27 0.84 30.76
C LEU A 12 5.45 1.06 29.48
N ILE A 13 6.05 1.86 28.60
CA ILE A 13 6.08 1.74 27.14
C ILE A 13 5.06 0.73 26.60
N CYS A 14 3.84 1.20 26.36
CA CYS A 14 2.93 0.51 25.45
C CYS A 14 3.44 0.70 24.01
N VAL A 15 4.53 0.01 23.63
CA VAL A 15 4.83 -0.19 22.21
C VAL A 15 3.79 -1.18 21.70
N SER A 16 2.60 -0.69 21.39
CA SER A 16 1.65 -1.43 20.58
C SER A 16 2.22 -1.49 19.16
N CYS A 17 3.16 -2.41 18.94
CA CYS A 17 3.51 -2.86 17.61
C CYS A 17 2.28 -3.60 17.08
N SER A 18 1.34 -2.86 16.47
CA SER A 18 0.25 -3.49 15.72
C SER A 18 0.87 -4.38 14.65
N ASN A 19 0.69 -5.70 14.77
CA ASN A 19 1.14 -6.65 13.76
C ASN A 19 0.29 -6.48 12.49
N TYR A 20 0.74 -5.61 11.58
CA TYR A 20 0.09 -5.42 10.29
C TYR A 20 0.28 -6.70 9.46
N ARG A 21 -0.83 -7.42 9.21
CA ARG A 21 -0.81 -8.66 8.43
C ARG A 21 -0.84 -8.32 6.95
N ILE A 22 0.06 -8.94 6.19
CA ILE A 22 0.20 -8.81 4.74
C ILE A 22 0.10 -10.21 4.16
N ASP A 23 -0.67 -10.35 3.08
CA ASP A 23 -0.69 -11.59 2.30
C ASP A 23 0.50 -11.61 1.33
N ASN A 24 1.01 -12.79 0.99
CA ASN A 24 2.21 -12.94 0.14
C ASN A 24 2.08 -12.21 -1.22
N ASN A 25 0.88 -12.10 -1.75
CA ASN A 25 0.56 -11.41 -3.00
C ASN A 25 0.49 -9.87 -2.87
N GLU A 26 0.48 -9.32 -1.66
CA GLU A 26 0.41 -7.87 -1.41
C GLU A 26 1.79 -7.23 -1.20
N ASN A 27 2.86 -8.03 -1.00
CA ASN A 27 4.22 -7.52 -0.82
C ASN A 27 4.69 -6.60 -1.96
N LYS A 28 4.17 -6.82 -3.17
CA LYS A 28 4.44 -6.01 -4.36
C LYS A 28 3.85 -4.60 -4.32
N TYR A 29 2.97 -4.34 -3.35
CA TYR A 29 2.32 -3.05 -3.14
C TYR A 29 2.95 -2.26 -1.99
N LEU A 30 4.02 -2.78 -1.37
CA LEU A 30 4.74 -2.07 -0.32
C LEU A 30 5.49 -0.87 -0.89
N LEU A 31 5.27 0.29 -0.28
CA LEU A 31 6.05 1.49 -0.55
C LEU A 31 7.40 1.43 0.17
N ASN A 32 8.37 2.21 -0.29
CA ASN A 32 9.72 2.26 0.27
C ASN A 32 9.81 3.12 1.55
N ASP A 33 8.80 3.08 2.41
CA ASP A 33 8.77 3.80 3.68
C ASP A 33 9.37 2.94 4.81
N GLN A 34 10.16 3.57 5.69
CA GLN A 34 10.63 2.95 6.94
C GLN A 34 9.52 2.79 7.98
N SER A 35 8.48 3.62 7.90
CA SER A 35 7.34 3.65 8.82
C SER A 35 6.18 2.75 8.37
N ASN A 36 5.10 2.71 9.16
CA ASN A 36 3.85 2.05 8.77
C ASN A 36 3.19 2.64 7.50
N SER A 37 3.66 3.80 7.03
CA SER A 37 3.23 4.37 5.74
C SER A 37 3.51 3.44 4.55
N LYS A 38 4.41 2.45 4.69
CA LYS A 38 4.67 1.45 3.64
C LYS A 38 3.43 0.64 3.24
N TYR A 39 2.45 0.55 4.12
CA TYR A 39 1.19 -0.15 3.90
C TYR A 39 0.09 0.70 3.26
N TYR A 40 0.33 2.00 3.04
CA TYR A 40 -0.67 2.95 2.56
C TYR A 40 -1.36 2.49 1.28
N LEU A 41 -0.59 1.96 0.33
CA LEU A 41 -1.15 1.47 -0.93
C LEU A 41 -1.98 0.19 -0.72
N ILE A 42 -1.53 -0.72 0.13
CA ILE A 42 -2.27 -1.95 0.48
C ILE A 42 -3.63 -1.60 1.09
N ASP A 43 -3.68 -0.63 2.00
CA ASP A 43 -4.94 -0.19 2.62
C ASP A 43 -5.94 0.35 1.59
N ILE A 44 -5.47 1.13 0.62
CA ILE A 44 -6.29 1.64 -0.48
C ILE A 44 -6.81 0.50 -1.36
N ILE A 45 -5.94 -0.46 -1.69
CA ILE A 45 -6.30 -1.62 -2.52
C ILE A 45 -7.36 -2.47 -1.82
N ARG A 46 -7.16 -2.82 -0.54
CA ARG A 46 -8.10 -3.60 0.24
C ARG A 46 -9.46 -2.92 0.32
N LYS A 47 -9.48 -1.61 0.59
CA LYS A 47 -10.72 -0.83 0.60
C LYS A 47 -11.42 -0.88 -0.77
N ALA A 48 -10.67 -0.68 -1.85
CA ALA A 48 -11.22 -0.72 -3.19
C ALA A 48 -11.72 -2.12 -3.61
N GLN A 49 -11.06 -3.19 -3.14
CA GLN A 49 -11.49 -4.57 -3.34
C GLN A 49 -12.78 -4.87 -2.57
N ASN A 50 -12.87 -4.44 -1.31
CA ASN A 50 -14.09 -4.56 -0.50
C ASN A 50 -15.26 -3.78 -1.13
N ASP A 51 -14.97 -2.64 -1.75
CA ASP A 51 -15.95 -1.84 -2.50
C ASP A 51 -16.28 -2.42 -3.90
N ASN A 52 -15.74 -3.58 -4.28
CA ASN A 52 -15.86 -4.19 -5.62
C ASN A 52 -15.38 -3.28 -6.78
N LYS A 53 -14.43 -2.37 -6.51
CA LYS A 53 -13.82 -1.48 -7.52
C LYS A 53 -12.57 -2.09 -8.16
N LEU A 54 -11.87 -2.96 -7.45
CA LEU A 54 -10.68 -3.66 -7.95
C LEU A 54 -10.81 -5.17 -7.72
N GLY A 55 -10.13 -5.94 -8.57
CA GLY A 55 -9.92 -7.38 -8.35
C GLY A 55 -8.77 -7.66 -7.39
N LYS A 56 -8.49 -8.95 -7.16
CA LYS A 56 -7.44 -9.40 -6.22
C LYS A 56 -6.02 -8.99 -6.61
N ASP A 57 -5.79 -8.70 -7.90
CA ASP A 57 -4.45 -8.53 -8.43
C ASP A 57 -4.33 -7.36 -9.44
N PRO A 58 -4.63 -6.12 -9.03
CA PRO A 58 -4.67 -4.97 -9.92
C PRO A 58 -3.29 -4.63 -10.51
N MET A 59 -3.32 -4.09 -11.73
CA MET A 59 -2.14 -3.50 -12.38
C MET A 59 -1.70 -2.22 -11.65
N ILE A 60 -0.41 -1.89 -11.69
CA ILE A 60 0.13 -0.62 -11.20
C ILE A 60 0.87 0.11 -12.30
N ILE A 61 0.54 1.39 -12.45
CA ILE A 61 1.26 2.35 -13.28
C ILE A 61 1.71 3.51 -12.39
N ILE A 62 2.98 3.89 -12.48
CA ILE A 62 3.53 5.06 -11.77
C ILE A 62 4.07 6.02 -12.82
N ASN A 63 3.56 7.26 -12.86
CA ASN A 63 3.96 8.30 -13.82
C ASN A 63 3.91 7.88 -15.30
N GLY A 64 3.00 6.96 -15.65
CA GLY A 64 2.86 6.42 -17.01
C GLY A 64 3.58 5.09 -17.24
N ASP A 65 4.50 4.70 -16.36
CA ASP A 65 5.27 3.47 -16.49
C ASP A 65 4.61 2.27 -15.79
N PRO A 66 4.38 1.14 -16.49
CA PRO A 66 3.88 -0.09 -15.87
C PRO A 66 4.86 -0.71 -14.89
N VAL A 67 4.55 -0.64 -13.60
CA VAL A 67 5.39 -1.21 -12.54
C VAL A 67 4.99 -2.66 -12.26
N TYR A 68 3.70 -2.98 -12.30
CA TYR A 68 3.19 -4.33 -12.04
C TYR A 68 1.98 -4.70 -12.89
N TYR A 69 1.87 -5.96 -13.29
CA TYR A 69 0.68 -6.59 -13.88
C TYR A 69 0.67 -8.10 -13.57
N HIS A 70 -0.51 -8.73 -13.56
CA HIS A 70 -0.72 -10.06 -12.99
C HIS A 70 0.10 -11.22 -13.61
N TYR A 71 0.57 -11.10 -14.85
CA TYR A 71 1.45 -12.10 -15.49
C TYR A 71 2.94 -11.74 -15.44
N LYS A 72 3.34 -10.69 -14.72
CA LYS A 72 4.74 -10.30 -14.53
C LYS A 72 5.43 -11.27 -13.57
N LYS A 73 6.44 -11.99 -14.04
CA LYS A 73 7.19 -12.98 -13.24
C LYS A 73 8.17 -12.36 -12.23
N ASN A 74 8.82 -11.26 -12.61
CA ASN A 74 9.77 -10.55 -11.76
C ASN A 74 9.11 -9.30 -11.20
N ILE A 75 8.89 -9.28 -9.90
CA ILE A 75 8.29 -8.15 -9.20
C ILE A 75 9.42 -7.37 -8.53
N GLU A 76 9.69 -6.18 -9.04
CA GLU A 76 10.52 -5.23 -8.30
C GLU A 76 9.67 -4.54 -7.22
N PRO A 77 10.25 -4.24 -6.04
CA PRO A 77 9.60 -3.41 -5.04
C PRO A 77 9.22 -2.04 -5.61
N ILE A 78 8.14 -1.46 -5.12
CA ILE A 78 7.77 -0.09 -5.45
C ILE A 78 8.79 0.84 -4.79
N LYS A 79 9.61 1.52 -5.59
CA LYS A 79 10.69 2.41 -5.15
C LYS A 79 10.22 3.85 -4.92
N ILE A 80 9.01 4.02 -4.39
CA ILE A 80 8.50 5.35 -3.99
C ILE A 80 8.01 5.30 -2.55
N GLU A 81 8.14 6.42 -1.85
CA GLU A 81 7.58 6.66 -0.53
C GLU A 81 6.17 7.27 -0.61
N LYS A 82 5.39 7.15 0.45
CA LYS A 82 4.08 7.80 0.56
C LYS A 82 4.16 9.32 0.36
N SER A 83 5.22 9.95 0.87
CA SER A 83 5.47 11.40 0.77
C SER A 83 5.56 11.89 -0.68
N GLN A 84 5.97 11.01 -1.61
CA GLN A 84 6.13 11.33 -3.02
C GLN A 84 4.82 11.20 -3.80
N ILE A 85 3.79 10.55 -3.25
CA ILE A 85 2.52 10.33 -3.93
C ILE A 85 1.70 11.64 -3.95
N LYS A 86 1.47 12.15 -5.15
CA LYS A 86 0.61 13.30 -5.42
C LYS A 86 -0.85 12.89 -5.63
N LYS A 87 -1.09 11.81 -6.36
CA LYS A 87 -2.44 11.33 -6.70
C LYS A 87 -2.48 9.82 -6.88
N ILE A 88 -3.58 9.20 -6.46
CA ILE A 88 -3.93 7.82 -6.79
C ILE A 88 -5.28 7.82 -7.49
N GLU A 89 -5.36 7.18 -8.66
CA GLU A 89 -6.57 6.97 -9.43
C GLU A 89 -6.81 5.48 -9.60
N LEU A 90 -8.06 5.05 -9.43
CA LEU A 90 -8.47 3.66 -9.58
C LEU A 90 -9.33 3.53 -10.83
N LEU A 91 -8.91 2.69 -11.76
CA LEU A 91 -9.70 2.35 -12.94
C LEU A 91 -10.25 0.94 -12.79
N LYS A 92 -11.57 0.82 -12.93
CA LYS A 92 -12.26 -0.47 -12.90
C LYS A 92 -11.89 -1.31 -14.11
N ASN A 93 -12.11 -2.62 -14.00
CA ASN A 93 -11.78 -3.61 -15.02
C ASN A 93 -12.32 -3.28 -16.42
N THR A 94 -13.57 -2.82 -16.54
CA THR A 94 -14.21 -2.54 -17.85
C THR A 94 -13.43 -1.49 -18.64
N ASP A 95 -13.16 -0.35 -18.00
CA ASP A 95 -12.52 0.80 -18.65
C ASP A 95 -11.03 0.53 -18.87
N CYS A 96 -10.43 -0.24 -17.97
CA CYS A 96 -9.02 -0.52 -18.03
C CYS A 96 -8.66 -1.57 -19.09
N VAL A 97 -9.49 -2.61 -19.26
CA VAL A 97 -9.26 -3.64 -20.29
C VAL A 97 -9.33 -3.05 -21.69
N GLN A 98 -10.17 -2.03 -21.92
CA GLN A 98 -10.22 -1.32 -23.20
C GLN A 98 -8.88 -0.67 -23.58
N THR A 99 -8.12 -0.20 -22.58
CA THR A 99 -6.85 0.51 -22.81
C THR A 99 -5.62 -0.40 -22.72
N PHE A 100 -5.62 -1.33 -21.76
CA PHE A 100 -4.44 -2.14 -21.39
C PHE A 100 -4.61 -3.64 -21.64
N GLY A 101 -5.74 -4.05 -22.24
CA GLY A 101 -6.04 -5.45 -22.53
C GLY A 101 -6.16 -6.32 -21.28
N SER A 102 -5.91 -7.62 -21.45
CA SER A 102 -6.07 -8.63 -20.40
C SER A 102 -5.20 -8.36 -19.17
N ALA A 103 -4.08 -7.63 -19.32
CA ALA A 103 -3.20 -7.21 -18.23
C ALA A 103 -3.94 -6.53 -17.08
N CYS A 104 -4.99 -5.77 -17.42
CA CYS A 104 -5.75 -4.98 -16.48
C CYS A 104 -7.11 -5.59 -16.11
N LYS A 105 -7.30 -6.90 -16.30
CA LYS A 105 -8.57 -7.58 -15.96
C LYS A 105 -8.99 -7.45 -14.50
N TYR A 106 -8.05 -7.12 -13.60
CA TYR A 106 -8.29 -6.89 -12.17
C TYR A 106 -8.34 -5.39 -11.79
N GLY A 107 -8.42 -4.50 -12.77
CA GLY A 107 -8.37 -3.05 -12.56
C GLY A 107 -6.94 -2.51 -12.47
N LEU A 108 -6.83 -1.19 -12.43
CA LEU A 108 -5.56 -0.44 -12.43
C LEU A 108 -5.54 0.55 -11.29
N ILE A 109 -4.35 0.66 -10.71
CA ILE A 109 -3.95 1.72 -9.81
C ILE A 109 -2.96 2.60 -10.57
N ARG A 110 -3.35 3.83 -10.84
CA ARG A 110 -2.49 4.84 -11.45
C ARG A 110 -2.00 5.78 -10.36
N ILE A 111 -0.69 5.88 -10.20
CA ILE A 111 -0.02 6.74 -9.23
C ILE A 111 0.68 7.86 -9.97
N THR A 112 0.48 9.09 -9.52
CA THR A 112 1.24 10.28 -9.94
C THR A 112 2.06 10.75 -8.75
N THR A 113 3.33 11.06 -8.96
CA THR A 113 4.21 11.65 -7.94
C THR A 113 4.35 13.17 -8.10
N TYR A 114 4.93 13.83 -7.10
CA TYR A 114 5.42 15.22 -7.23
C TYR A 114 6.62 15.31 -8.17
#